data_AF-A0A2G4F4J5-F1
#
_entry.id   AF-A0A2G4F4J5-F1
#
_cell.length_a   1.000
_cell.length_b   1.000
_cell.length_c   1.000
_cell.angle_alpha   90.00
_cell.angle_beta   90.00
_cell.angle_gamma   90.00
#
_symmetry.space_group_name_H-M   'P 1'
#
loop_
_entity.id
_entity.type
_entity.pdbx_description
1 polymer ?
#
loop_
_entity_poly.entity_id
_entity_poly.type
_entity_poly.pdbx_seq_one_letter_code
_entity_poly.pdbx_strand_id
1 'polypeptide(L)'
;MRRQRSLPWIHRYSRPIMAGIATIGAAITAYLTAVKLSQGAVTCPIAGCDIVLSSPYAYVFGLPLSLFGFLGYLSMIIFAVAPLFVNPSEQKSLRSTLESWTGLFLFAGGTAMMIFSGYLMYVLTVDIKAACIYCIASALISTSLFFLALIGREWDDIGQLFFIGILVSMLVLISSLALYADVNNLGTARETSMNTTTISGPSEIALAQHLKRVGAKMYGSFTCSHCQMQKDSFGKEAARIFNYIECNPQGKNARPDLCQAAKIQGTPTWEINGKFYQGQKSLKELADLSGYQGSREFQNLSNPKR
;
A
#
# COMPACT_ATOMS: atom_id res chain seq x y z
N MET A 1 -15.49 40.45 38.21
CA MET A 1 -16.12 40.11 36.91
C MET A 1 -15.23 39.14 36.16
N ARG A 2 -15.53 37.84 36.21
CA ARG A 2 -14.77 36.80 35.50
C ARG A 2 -15.29 36.81 34.06
N ARG A 3 -14.57 37.47 33.16
CA ARG A 3 -14.91 37.61 31.73
C ARG A 3 -15.07 36.20 31.17
N GLN A 4 -16.31 35.73 30.96
CA GLN A 4 -16.60 34.52 30.22
C GLN A 4 -16.05 34.75 28.81
N ARG A 5 -14.84 34.25 28.54
CA ARG A 5 -14.36 34.11 27.16
C ARG A 5 -15.32 33.12 26.52
N SER A 6 -16.17 33.62 25.62
CA SER A 6 -16.92 32.79 24.69
C SER A 6 -15.92 31.87 24.02
N LEU A 7 -16.00 30.56 24.27
CA LEU A 7 -15.22 29.55 23.57
C LEU A 7 -15.28 29.88 22.07
N PRO A 8 -14.15 30.17 21.40
CA PRO A 8 -14.13 30.46 19.97
C PRO A 8 -14.95 29.42 19.22
N TRP A 9 -15.77 29.84 18.26
CA TRP A 9 -16.68 28.99 17.48
C TRP A 9 -15.99 27.71 16.93
N ILE A 10 -14.70 27.83 16.59
CA ILE A 10 -13.79 26.74 16.20
C ILE A 10 -13.75 25.58 17.21
N HIS A 11 -13.72 25.82 18.52
CA HIS A 11 -13.66 24.75 19.53
C HIS A 11 -14.96 23.96 19.64
N ARG A 12 -16.09 24.58 19.30
CA ARG A 12 -17.41 23.93 19.36
C ARG A 12 -17.62 22.98 18.18
N TYR A 13 -17.09 23.32 17.00
CA TYR A 13 -17.27 22.55 15.77
C TYR A 13 -16.08 21.67 15.39
N SER A 14 -14.93 21.79 16.06
CA SER A 14 -13.73 20.99 15.76
C SER A 14 -13.99 19.48 15.81
N ARG A 15 -14.58 18.98 16.90
CA ARG A 15 -14.90 17.54 17.08
C ARG A 15 -15.85 16.97 16.02
N PRO A 16 -17.03 17.56 15.73
CA PRO A 16 -17.90 17.04 14.68
C PRO A 16 -17.28 17.14 13.28
N ILE A 17 -16.49 18.18 12.99
CA ILE A 17 -15.73 18.28 11.72
C ILE A 17 -14.71 17.13 11.62
N MET A 18 -13.95 16.88 12.69
CA MET A 18 -12.99 15.76 12.73
C MET A 18 -13.69 14.41 12.54
N ALA A 19 -14.85 14.18 13.15
CA ALA A 19 -15.63 12.97 12.95
C ALA A 19 -16.07 12.82 11.48
N GLY A 20 -16.51 13.90 10.84
CA GLY A 20 -16.88 13.91 9.41
C GLY A 20 -15.69 13.55 8.50
N ILE A 21 -14.54 14.21 8.70
CA ILE A 21 -13.31 13.94 7.93
C ILE A 21 -12.82 12.50 8.15
N ALA A 22 -12.81 12.03 9.40
CA ALA A 22 -12.40 10.66 9.72
C ALA A 22 -13.35 9.61 9.11
N THR A 23 -14.65 9.92 8.98
CA THR A 23 -15.63 9.04 8.31
C THR A 23 -15.30 8.87 6.82
N ILE A 24 -14.88 9.94 6.14
CA ILE A 24 -14.43 9.85 4.74
C ILE A 24 -13.18 8.96 4.65
N GLY A 25 -12.21 9.15 5.55
CA GLY A 25 -11.02 8.29 5.63
C GLY A 25 -11.36 6.82 5.88
N ALA A 26 -12.30 6.55 6.78
CA ALA A 26 -12.80 5.21 7.06
C ALA A 26 -13.49 4.59 5.84
N ALA A 27 -14.30 5.35 5.10
CA ALA A 27 -14.96 4.86 3.89
C ALA A 27 -13.95 4.48 2.80
N ILE A 28 -12.93 5.33 2.57
CA ILE A 28 -11.86 5.06 1.59
C ILE A 28 -11.10 3.78 1.97
N THR A 29 -10.68 3.68 3.22
CA THR A 29 -9.88 2.54 3.71
C THR A 29 -10.70 1.25 3.80
N ALA A 30 -11.99 1.32 4.12
CA ALA A 30 -12.91 0.20 4.07
C ALA A 30 -13.10 -0.32 2.64
N TYR A 31 -13.31 0.58 1.67
CA TYR A 31 -13.41 0.21 0.25
C TYR A 31 -12.15 -0.52 -0.22
N LEU A 32 -10.97 0.04 0.03
CA LEU A 32 -9.70 -0.60 -0.35
C LEU A 32 -9.51 -1.96 0.30
N THR A 33 -9.88 -2.08 1.57
CA THR A 33 -9.81 -3.35 2.31
C THR A 33 -10.75 -4.39 1.71
N ALA A 34 -11.99 -4.01 1.40
CA ALA A 34 -12.97 -4.90 0.79
C ALA A 34 -12.51 -5.40 -0.58
N VAL A 35 -12.04 -4.49 -1.46
CA VAL A 35 -11.53 -4.85 -2.79
C VAL A 35 -10.34 -5.79 -2.70
N LYS A 36 -9.42 -5.53 -1.76
CA LYS A 36 -8.21 -6.33 -1.58
C LYS A 36 -8.51 -7.72 -1.02
N LEU A 37 -9.51 -7.84 -0.14
CA LEU A 37 -9.99 -9.15 0.36
C LEU A 37 -10.80 -9.92 -0.69
N SER A 38 -11.55 -9.23 -1.55
CA SER A 38 -12.34 -9.86 -2.62
C SER A 38 -11.53 -10.17 -3.87
N GLN A 39 -10.21 -9.95 -3.87
CA GLN A 39 -9.33 -10.02 -5.06
C GLN A 39 -9.86 -9.20 -6.26
N GLY A 40 -10.60 -8.13 -5.98
CA GLY A 40 -11.19 -7.29 -7.01
C GLY A 40 -10.15 -6.34 -7.63
N ALA A 41 -10.45 -5.84 -8.83
CA ALA A 41 -9.68 -4.76 -9.42
C ALA A 41 -10.04 -3.43 -8.74
N VAL A 42 -9.03 -2.69 -8.30
CA VAL A 42 -9.21 -1.34 -7.74
C VAL A 42 -9.54 -0.37 -8.86
N THR A 43 -10.60 0.41 -8.70
CA THR A 43 -10.97 1.45 -9.67
C THR A 43 -10.03 2.65 -9.52
N CYS A 44 -8.87 2.64 -10.17
CA CYS A 44 -7.96 3.78 -10.11
C CYS A 44 -8.14 4.70 -11.33
N PRO A 45 -8.50 5.99 -11.14
CA PRO A 45 -8.66 6.95 -12.23
C PRO A 45 -7.33 7.43 -12.83
N ILE A 46 -6.21 7.12 -12.18
CA ILE A 46 -4.84 7.41 -12.64
C ILE A 46 -4.07 6.09 -12.77
N ALA A 47 -3.08 5.99 -13.66
CA ALA A 47 -2.24 4.80 -13.67
C ALA A 47 -1.37 4.75 -12.39
N GLY A 48 -1.22 3.59 -11.76
CA GLY A 48 -0.25 3.36 -10.68
C GLY A 48 -0.79 3.07 -9.28
N CYS A 49 -2.10 3.24 -9.00
CA CYS A 49 -2.62 2.79 -7.68
C CYS A 49 -2.45 1.29 -7.50
N ASP A 50 -2.60 0.52 -8.57
CA ASP A 50 -2.44 -0.93 -8.59
C ASP A 50 -1.02 -1.32 -8.19
N ILE A 51 0.00 -0.62 -8.70
CA ILE A 51 1.42 -0.81 -8.35
C ILE A 51 1.64 -0.53 -6.87
N VAL A 52 1.08 0.56 -6.35
CA VAL A 52 1.22 0.94 -4.94
C VAL A 52 0.51 -0.08 -4.04
N LEU A 53 -0.70 -0.50 -4.40
CA LEU A 53 -1.54 -1.40 -3.59
C LEU A 53 -1.10 -2.87 -3.66
N SER A 54 -0.36 -3.27 -4.69
CA SER A 54 0.26 -4.60 -4.78
C SER A 54 1.69 -4.64 -4.20
N SER A 55 2.26 -3.48 -3.87
CA SER A 55 3.61 -3.40 -3.30
C SER A 55 3.70 -4.09 -1.92
N PRO A 56 4.91 -4.51 -1.51
CA PRO A 56 5.13 -5.08 -0.17
C PRO A 56 4.75 -4.11 0.95
N TYR A 57 4.85 -2.79 0.72
CA TYR A 57 4.44 -1.75 1.68
C TYR A 57 2.92 -1.70 1.92
N ALA A 58 2.12 -2.34 1.05
CA ALA A 58 0.66 -2.37 1.19
C ALA A 58 0.16 -3.49 2.13
N TYR A 59 1.08 -4.19 2.80
CA TYR A 59 0.79 -5.27 3.75
C TYR A 59 1.57 -5.09 5.05
N VAL A 60 0.91 -5.34 6.18
CA VAL A 60 1.50 -5.31 7.53
C VAL A 60 1.07 -6.59 8.24
N PHE A 61 2.04 -7.38 8.72
CA PHE A 61 1.79 -8.72 9.30
C PHE A 61 0.97 -9.65 8.41
N GLY A 62 1.09 -9.53 7.08
CA GLY A 62 0.33 -10.31 6.11
C GLY A 62 -1.12 -9.83 5.89
N LEU A 63 -1.56 -8.79 6.58
CA LEU A 63 -2.88 -8.17 6.39
C LEU A 63 -2.77 -6.88 5.56
N PRO A 64 -3.82 -6.50 4.79
CA PRO A 64 -3.82 -5.25 4.05
C PRO A 64 -3.59 -4.05 4.95
N LEU A 65 -2.67 -3.16 4.58
CA LEU A 65 -2.42 -1.93 5.32
C LEU A 65 -3.68 -1.05 5.48
N SER A 66 -4.57 -1.09 4.48
CA SER A 66 -5.85 -0.38 4.49
C SER A 66 -6.76 -0.79 5.66
N LEU A 67 -6.62 -2.01 6.18
CA LEU A 67 -7.37 -2.46 7.36
C LEU A 67 -6.94 -1.71 8.62
N PHE A 68 -5.63 -1.53 8.81
CA PHE A 68 -5.10 -0.75 9.93
C PHE A 68 -5.46 0.74 9.80
N GLY A 69 -5.46 1.26 8.56
CA GLY A 69 -5.98 2.60 8.27
C GLY A 69 -7.45 2.76 8.68
N PHE A 70 -8.29 1.78 8.34
CA PHE A 70 -9.71 1.77 8.73
C PHE A 70 -9.88 1.79 10.25
N LEU A 71 -9.15 0.94 10.98
CA LEU A 71 -9.18 0.92 12.44
C LEU A 71 -8.70 2.24 13.05
N GLY A 72 -7.65 2.85 12.46
CA GLY A 72 -7.15 4.16 12.85
C GLY A 72 -8.23 5.25 12.71
N TYR A 73 -8.87 5.33 11.55
CA TYR A 73 -9.96 6.31 11.32
C TYR A 73 -11.17 6.03 12.22
N LEU A 74 -11.52 4.77 12.47
CA LEU A 74 -12.61 4.41 13.38
C LEU A 74 -12.31 4.86 14.82
N SER A 75 -11.07 4.70 15.28
CA SER A 75 -10.65 5.16 16.61
C SER A 75 -10.79 6.69 16.75
N MET A 76 -10.45 7.44 15.69
CA MET A 76 -10.59 8.91 15.66
C MET A 76 -12.06 9.33 15.72
N ILE A 77 -12.96 8.62 15.04
CA ILE A 77 -14.41 8.85 15.13
C ILE A 77 -14.90 8.63 16.56
N ILE A 78 -14.51 7.51 17.18
CA ILE A 78 -14.92 7.18 18.55
C ILE A 78 -14.46 8.27 19.53
N PHE A 79 -13.20 8.69 19.48
CA PHE A 79 -12.69 9.73 20.38
C PHE A 79 -13.29 11.12 20.12
N ALA A 80 -13.63 11.43 18.87
CA ALA A 80 -14.29 12.69 18.53
C ALA A 80 -15.73 12.75 19.08
N VAL A 81 -16.47 11.65 18.97
CA VAL A 81 -17.91 11.60 19.30
C VAL A 81 -18.17 11.20 20.77
N ALA A 82 -17.29 10.41 21.41
CA ALA A 82 -17.55 9.88 22.76
C ALA A 82 -18.02 10.93 23.79
N PRO A 83 -17.43 12.15 23.89
CA PRO A 83 -17.93 13.15 24.85
C PRO A 83 -19.24 13.82 24.46
N LEU A 84 -19.69 13.71 23.20
CA LEU A 84 -20.98 14.23 22.74
C LEU A 84 -22.16 13.40 23.26
N PHE A 85 -21.93 12.11 23.57
CA PHE A 85 -22.95 11.23 24.14
C PHE A 85 -23.15 11.42 25.66
N VAL A 86 -22.30 12.21 26.32
CA VAL A 86 -22.41 12.48 27.77
C VAL A 86 -23.24 13.75 28.01
N ASN A 87 -24.36 13.60 28.71
CA ASN A 87 -25.29 14.69 29.00
C ASN A 87 -24.61 15.80 29.84
N PRO A 88 -24.60 17.06 29.37
CA PRO A 88 -23.93 18.16 30.06
C PRO A 88 -24.56 18.56 31.39
N SER A 89 -25.83 18.20 31.64
CA SER A 89 -26.60 18.61 32.81
C SER A 89 -26.37 17.74 34.05
N GLU A 90 -26.06 16.45 33.89
CA GLU A 90 -25.93 15.51 35.01
C GLU A 90 -24.48 15.23 35.42
N GLN A 91 -23.52 15.27 34.50
CA GLN A 91 -22.16 14.76 34.73
C GLN A 91 -21.06 15.68 34.18
N LYS A 92 -21.06 16.93 34.64
CA LYS A 92 -20.13 17.96 34.17
C LYS A 92 -18.64 17.59 34.34
N SER A 93 -18.28 16.95 35.46
CA SER A 93 -16.90 16.50 35.74
C SER A 93 -16.46 15.35 34.84
N LEU A 94 -17.34 14.35 34.64
CA LEU A 94 -17.07 13.22 33.76
C LEU A 94 -16.83 13.71 32.32
N ARG A 95 -17.70 14.60 31.83
CA ARG A 95 -17.59 15.17 30.49
C ARG A 95 -16.27 15.94 30.31
N SER A 96 -15.88 16.79 31.27
CA SER A 96 -14.61 17.52 31.17
C SER A 96 -13.39 16.60 31.16
N THR A 97 -13.38 15.54 31.97
CA THR A 97 -12.29 14.57 31.96
C THR A 97 -12.24 13.82 30.64
N LEU A 98 -13.40 13.37 30.13
CA LEU A 98 -13.49 12.68 28.85
C LEU A 98 -13.04 13.58 27.70
N GLU A 99 -13.42 14.86 27.69
CA GLU A 99 -12.99 15.82 26.68
C GLU A 99 -11.47 16.03 26.69
N SER A 100 -10.85 16.12 27.88
CA SER A 100 -9.40 16.26 28.02
C SER A 100 -8.63 15.03 27.53
N TRP A 101 -9.03 13.84 27.96
CA TRP A 101 -8.39 12.56 27.58
C TRP A 101 -8.57 12.26 26.09
N THR A 102 -9.81 12.32 25.59
CA THR A 102 -10.09 12.07 24.17
C THR A 102 -9.40 13.10 23.28
N GLY A 103 -9.29 14.36 23.71
CA GLY A 103 -8.55 15.36 22.95
C GLY A 103 -7.06 15.05 22.86
N LEU A 104 -6.46 14.48 23.91
CA LEU A 104 -5.06 14.06 23.92
C LEU A 104 -4.86 12.83 23.01
N PHE A 105 -5.79 11.86 23.04
CA PHE A 105 -5.77 10.73 22.10
C PHE A 105 -5.99 11.15 20.64
N LEU A 106 -6.84 12.14 20.38
CA LEU A 106 -7.04 12.69 19.04
C LEU A 106 -5.76 13.37 18.53
N PHE A 107 -5.04 14.10 19.39
CA PHE A 107 -3.75 14.69 19.02
C PHE A 107 -2.68 13.63 18.78
N ALA A 108 -2.52 12.67 19.71
CA ALA A 108 -1.56 11.58 19.57
C ALA A 108 -1.86 10.71 18.32
N GLY A 109 -3.12 10.31 18.14
CA GLY A 109 -3.58 9.56 16.97
C GLY A 109 -3.41 10.33 15.67
N GLY A 110 -3.81 11.61 15.64
CA GLY A 110 -3.61 12.49 14.48
C GLY A 110 -2.12 12.65 14.11
N THR A 111 -1.25 12.82 15.11
CA THR A 111 0.20 12.88 14.92
C THR A 111 0.72 11.58 14.34
N ALA A 112 0.35 10.44 14.93
CA ALA A 112 0.77 9.13 14.46
C ALA A 112 0.35 8.87 13.00
N MET A 113 -0.92 9.16 12.67
CA MET A 113 -1.44 8.99 11.31
C MET A 113 -0.77 9.92 10.30
N MET A 114 -0.50 11.18 10.67
CA MET A 114 0.20 12.13 9.81
C MET A 114 1.64 11.68 9.53
N ILE A 115 2.38 11.30 10.57
CA ILE A 115 3.78 10.85 10.42
C ILE A 115 3.86 9.55 9.61
N PHE A 116 3.01 8.57 9.91
CA PHE A 116 2.95 7.32 9.17
C PHE A 116 2.56 7.55 7.71
N SER A 117 1.56 8.40 7.44
CA SER A 117 1.18 8.73 6.07
C SER A 117 2.28 9.51 5.34
N GLY A 118 3.04 10.36 6.04
CA GLY A 118 4.21 11.04 5.49
C GLY A 118 5.33 10.07 5.11
N TYR A 119 5.59 9.06 5.94
CA TYR A 119 6.52 7.97 5.62
C TYR A 119 6.10 7.22 4.36
N LEU A 120 4.82 6.85 4.23
CA LEU A 120 4.33 6.19 3.02
C LEU A 120 4.43 7.10 1.79
N MET A 121 4.10 8.39 1.91
CA MET A 121 4.28 9.34 0.81
C MET A 121 5.75 9.47 0.37
N TYR A 122 6.69 9.39 1.31
CA TYR A 122 8.12 9.29 0.99
C TYR A 122 8.41 8.02 0.18
N VAL A 123 7.95 6.85 0.64
CA VAL A 123 8.13 5.57 -0.07
C VAL A 123 7.51 5.59 -1.48
N LEU A 124 6.34 6.21 -1.64
CA LEU A 124 5.67 6.33 -2.94
C LEU A 124 6.51 7.11 -3.97
N THR A 125 7.21 8.14 -3.53
CA THR A 125 8.00 9.04 -4.40
C THR A 125 9.42 8.53 -4.66
N VAL A 126 10.05 7.92 -3.65
CA VAL A 126 11.45 7.48 -3.75
C VAL A 126 11.55 6.03 -4.24
N ASP A 127 10.82 5.12 -3.60
CA ASP A 127 10.98 3.68 -3.83
C ASP A 127 10.06 3.17 -4.94
N ILE A 128 8.76 3.47 -4.87
CA ILE A 128 7.75 2.90 -5.78
C ILE A 128 7.65 3.68 -7.10
N LYS A 129 7.92 4.99 -7.08
CA LYS A 129 7.83 5.91 -8.24
C LYS A 129 6.48 5.84 -8.97
N ALA A 130 5.39 5.63 -8.22
CA ALA A 130 4.03 5.63 -8.74
C ALA A 130 3.10 6.41 -7.82
N ALA A 131 2.05 6.99 -8.41
CA ALA A 131 1.07 7.78 -7.69
C ALA A 131 -0.18 6.94 -7.37
N CYS A 132 -0.71 7.10 -6.15
CA CYS A 132 -1.97 6.50 -5.75
C CYS A 132 -2.89 7.58 -5.17
N ILE A 133 -4.01 7.84 -5.86
CA ILE A 133 -4.96 8.89 -5.46
C ILE A 133 -5.55 8.64 -4.07
N TYR A 134 -5.77 7.38 -3.71
CA TYR A 134 -6.30 7.01 -2.40
C TYR A 134 -5.30 7.24 -1.27
N CYS A 135 -4.01 6.97 -1.50
CA CYS A 135 -2.95 7.24 -0.53
C CYS A 135 -2.79 8.76 -0.31
N ILE A 136 -2.82 9.54 -1.39
CA ILE A 136 -2.77 11.01 -1.32
C ILE A 136 -3.99 11.56 -0.58
N ALA A 137 -5.20 11.07 -0.89
CA ALA A 137 -6.41 11.45 -0.17
C ALA A 137 -6.31 11.13 1.32
N SER A 138 -5.83 9.93 1.68
CA SER A 138 -5.61 9.57 3.08
C SER A 138 -4.59 10.48 3.76
N ALA A 139 -3.50 10.85 3.08
CA ALA A 139 -2.48 11.77 3.61
C ALA A 139 -3.04 13.17 3.90
N LEU A 140 -3.90 13.69 3.02
CA LEU A 140 -4.58 14.98 3.22
C LEU A 140 -5.57 14.92 4.38
N ILE A 141 -6.32 13.83 4.49
CA ILE A 141 -7.28 13.59 5.59
C ILE A 141 -6.54 13.51 6.93
N SER A 142 -5.48 12.70 7.04
CA SER A 142 -4.71 12.57 8.29
C SER A 142 -4.04 13.88 8.70
N THR A 143 -3.51 14.63 7.74
CA THR A 143 -2.90 15.94 7.99
C THR A 143 -3.94 16.94 8.51
N SER A 144 -5.13 16.94 7.89
CA SER A 144 -6.24 17.80 8.31
C SER A 144 -6.71 17.45 9.73
N LEU A 145 -6.80 16.16 10.07
CA LEU A 145 -7.14 15.70 11.43
C LEU A 145 -6.10 16.14 12.46
N PHE A 146 -4.80 16.09 12.14
CA PHE A 146 -3.75 16.58 13.02
C PHE A 146 -3.88 18.09 13.30
N PHE A 147 -4.03 18.91 12.26
CA PHE A 147 -4.18 20.36 12.44
C PHE A 147 -5.45 20.72 13.21
N LEU A 148 -6.56 20.03 12.95
CA LEU A 148 -7.80 20.20 13.72
C LEU A 148 -7.65 19.75 15.18
N ALA A 149 -6.90 18.67 15.45
CA ALA A 149 -6.61 18.26 16.82
C ALA A 149 -5.74 19.29 17.56
N LEU A 150 -4.77 19.89 16.85
CA LEU A 150 -3.86 20.88 17.41
C LEU A 150 -4.57 22.21 17.71
N ILE A 151 -5.35 22.75 16.78
CA ILE A 151 -5.99 24.07 16.89
C ILE A 151 -7.39 23.99 17.52
N GLY A 152 -8.04 22.83 17.43
CA GLY A 152 -9.44 22.65 17.80
C GLY A 152 -9.75 22.65 19.30
N ARG A 153 -8.75 22.76 20.18
CA ARG A 153 -8.92 22.90 21.65
C ARG A 153 -7.90 23.89 22.23
N GLU A 154 -8.26 24.51 23.34
CA GLU A 154 -7.28 25.20 24.18
C GLU A 154 -6.47 24.13 24.92
N TRP A 155 -5.15 24.31 24.93
CA TRP A 155 -4.21 23.43 25.60
C TRP A 155 -3.63 24.17 26.80
N ASP A 156 -3.90 23.64 27.99
CA ASP A 156 -3.40 24.24 29.23
C ASP A 156 -1.87 24.05 29.36
N ASP A 157 -1.33 22.96 28.81
CA ASP A 157 0.08 22.61 28.87
C ASP A 157 0.65 22.33 27.46
N ILE A 158 1.35 23.33 26.92
CA ILE A 158 2.04 23.24 25.63
C ILE A 158 3.27 22.32 25.72
N GLY A 159 3.89 22.22 26.90
CA GLY A 159 5.04 21.33 27.12
C GLY A 159 4.64 19.86 27.01
N GLN A 160 3.49 19.50 27.59
CA GLN A 160 2.92 18.16 27.47
C GLN A 160 2.63 17.79 26.00
N LEU A 161 2.08 18.72 25.22
CA LEU A 161 1.83 18.52 23.79
C LEU A 161 3.10 18.22 23.00
N PHE A 162 4.14 19.03 23.21
CA PHE A 162 5.41 18.87 22.50
C PHE A 162 6.07 17.53 22.85
N PHE A 163 6.08 17.17 24.13
CA PHE A 163 6.62 15.89 24.60
C PHE A 163 5.89 14.70 23.99
N ILE A 164 4.54 14.70 24.03
CA ILE A 164 3.73 13.63 23.43
C ILE A 164 3.92 13.59 21.92
N GLY A 165 3.93 14.74 21.25
CA GLY A 165 4.12 14.84 19.81
C GLY A 165 5.44 14.23 19.36
N ILE A 166 6.55 14.56 20.04
CA ILE A 166 7.87 13.98 19.76
C ILE A 166 7.88 12.49 20.05
N LEU A 167 7.41 12.07 21.23
CA LEU A 167 7.43 10.68 21.64
C LEU A 167 6.65 9.80 20.67
N VAL A 168 5.46 10.22 20.26
CA VAL A 168 4.63 9.52 19.28
C VAL A 168 5.30 9.51 17.90
N SER A 169 5.85 10.64 17.46
CA SER A 169 6.53 10.72 16.16
C SER A 169 7.74 9.77 16.10
N MET A 170 8.58 9.75 17.14
CA MET A 170 9.70 8.83 17.25
C MET A 170 9.24 7.38 17.26
N LEU A 171 8.23 7.04 18.08
CA LEU A 171 7.68 5.69 18.14
C LEU A 171 7.17 5.23 16.79
N VAL A 172 6.42 6.07 16.08
CA VAL A 172 5.84 5.72 14.78
C VAL A 172 6.92 5.57 13.72
N LEU A 173 7.91 6.47 13.68
CA LEU A 173 9.02 6.36 12.73
C LEU A 173 9.85 5.12 12.98
N ILE A 174 10.25 4.86 14.22
CA ILE A 174 11.03 3.67 14.59
C ILE A 174 10.23 2.41 14.27
N SER A 175 8.94 2.37 14.62
CA SER A 175 8.07 1.23 14.32
C SER A 175 7.91 1.02 12.83
N SER A 176 7.74 2.09 12.03
CA SER A 176 7.62 1.99 10.57
C SER A 176 8.90 1.45 9.95
N LEU A 177 10.06 1.97 10.37
CA LEU A 177 11.35 1.49 9.90
C LEU A 177 11.58 0.03 10.27
N ALA A 178 11.23 -0.38 11.49
CA ALA A 178 11.34 -1.77 11.92
C ALA A 178 10.40 -2.70 11.14
N LEU A 179 9.13 -2.31 10.97
CA LEU A 179 8.12 -3.09 10.23
C LEU A 179 8.51 -3.31 8.77
N TYR A 180 9.09 -2.29 8.13
CA TYR A 180 9.49 -2.35 6.73
C TYR A 180 11.00 -2.59 6.55
N ALA A 181 11.75 -2.93 7.60
CA ALA A 181 13.18 -3.18 7.52
C ALA A 181 13.49 -4.28 6.49
N ASP A 182 12.76 -5.39 6.56
CA ASP A 182 12.91 -6.50 5.61
C ASP A 182 12.57 -6.08 4.18
N VAL A 183 11.51 -5.28 3.99
CA VAL A 183 11.12 -4.76 2.68
C VAL A 183 12.21 -3.85 2.10
N ASN A 184 12.76 -2.96 2.92
CA ASN A 184 13.83 -2.03 2.53
C ASN A 184 15.13 -2.78 2.23
N ASN A 185 15.44 -3.83 3.01
CA ASN A 185 16.60 -4.70 2.78
C ASN A 185 16.44 -5.57 1.53
N LEU A 186 15.21 -5.99 1.20
CA LEU A 186 14.90 -6.63 -0.07
C LEU A 186 15.04 -5.65 -1.26
N GLY A 187 14.82 -4.35 -1.03
CA GLY A 187 15.05 -3.28 -2.00
C GLY A 187 16.53 -3.06 -2.32
N THR A 188 17.40 -3.02 -1.30
CA THR A 188 18.87 -2.90 -1.48
C THR A 188 19.50 -4.19 -2.02
N ALA A 189 18.98 -5.36 -1.66
CA ALA A 189 19.33 -6.61 -2.33
C ALA A 189 18.88 -6.63 -3.80
N ARG A 190 17.82 -5.90 -4.16
CA ARG A 190 17.26 -5.85 -5.51
C ARG A 190 18.07 -5.05 -6.52
N GLU A 191 18.77 -3.98 -6.12
CA GLU A 191 19.73 -3.31 -7.01
C GLU A 191 20.93 -4.21 -7.35
N THR A 192 21.24 -5.16 -6.47
CA THR A 192 22.26 -6.19 -6.72
C THR A 192 21.67 -7.40 -7.50
N SER A 193 20.35 -7.45 -7.69
CA SER A 193 19.60 -8.56 -8.29
C SER A 193 19.36 -8.44 -9.80
N MET A 194 20.26 -7.81 -10.54
CA MET A 194 20.50 -8.26 -11.94
C MET A 194 21.02 -9.72 -12.00
N ASN A 195 21.25 -10.34 -10.83
CA ASN A 195 21.50 -11.76 -10.66
C ASN A 195 20.34 -12.44 -9.90
N THR A 196 19.36 -12.98 -10.64
CA THR A 196 18.47 -14.04 -10.16
C THR A 196 19.31 -15.13 -9.48
N THR A 197 19.17 -15.31 -8.16
CA THR A 197 19.91 -16.31 -7.36
C THR A 197 19.21 -17.67 -7.33
N THR A 198 17.94 -17.75 -7.71
CA THR A 198 17.18 -18.99 -7.81
C THR A 198 17.64 -19.82 -9.00
N ILE A 199 18.14 -21.04 -8.74
CA ILE A 199 18.58 -22.00 -9.77
C ILE A 199 17.35 -22.64 -10.43
N SER A 200 17.36 -22.73 -11.75
CA SER A 200 16.28 -23.37 -12.51
C SER A 200 16.37 -24.89 -12.39
N GLY A 201 15.24 -25.56 -12.13
CA GLY A 201 15.17 -27.01 -12.19
C GLY A 201 15.03 -27.51 -13.63
N PRO A 202 15.18 -28.83 -13.86
CA PRO A 202 15.00 -29.42 -15.19
C PRO A 202 13.61 -29.15 -15.78
N SER A 203 12.56 -29.17 -14.95
CA SER A 203 11.18 -28.92 -15.38
C SER A 203 10.97 -27.45 -15.81
N GLU A 204 11.54 -26.48 -15.09
CA GLU A 204 11.47 -25.06 -15.42
C GLU A 204 12.18 -24.76 -16.74
N ILE A 205 13.37 -25.35 -16.95
CA ILE A 205 14.12 -25.24 -18.20
C ILE A 205 13.32 -25.83 -19.36
N ALA A 206 12.76 -27.03 -19.19
CA ALA A 206 11.97 -27.71 -20.21
C ALA A 206 10.70 -26.92 -20.59
N LEU A 207 9.99 -26.35 -19.60
CA LEU A 207 8.84 -25.49 -19.85
C LEU A 207 9.25 -24.20 -20.56
N ALA A 208 10.34 -23.54 -20.15
CA ALA A 208 10.81 -22.32 -20.80
C ALA A 208 11.23 -22.55 -22.26
N GLN A 209 11.87 -23.71 -22.55
CA GLN A 209 12.16 -24.14 -23.92
C GLN A 209 10.88 -24.37 -24.73
N HIS A 210 9.87 -25.01 -24.13
CA HIS A 210 8.58 -25.20 -24.77
C HIS A 210 7.91 -23.87 -25.12
N LEU A 211 7.84 -22.95 -24.15
CA LEU A 211 7.30 -21.60 -24.35
C LEU A 211 8.02 -20.86 -25.48
N LYS A 212 9.34 -20.98 -25.57
CA LYS A 212 10.11 -20.43 -26.69
C LYS A 212 9.70 -21.05 -28.03
N ARG A 213 9.59 -22.39 -28.09
CA ARG A 213 9.25 -23.13 -29.32
C ARG A 213 7.86 -22.79 -29.84
N VAL A 214 6.87 -22.64 -28.96
CA VAL A 214 5.50 -22.26 -29.35
C VAL A 214 5.36 -20.75 -29.61
N GLY A 215 6.46 -20.00 -29.55
CA GLY A 215 6.45 -18.57 -29.83
C GLY A 215 5.78 -17.72 -28.75
N ALA A 216 5.60 -18.25 -27.53
CA ALA A 216 5.04 -17.49 -26.43
C ALA A 216 5.93 -16.28 -26.11
N LYS A 217 5.28 -15.15 -25.79
CA LYS A 217 5.97 -13.90 -25.41
C LYS A 217 5.50 -13.44 -24.04
N MET A 218 6.44 -12.98 -23.23
CA MET A 218 6.16 -12.28 -21.99
C MET A 218 6.49 -10.80 -22.19
N TYR A 219 5.47 -9.97 -22.18
CA TYR A 219 5.60 -8.51 -22.14
C TYR A 219 5.78 -8.07 -20.69
N GLY A 220 6.87 -7.38 -20.40
CA GLY A 220 7.19 -6.97 -19.04
C GLY A 220 7.99 -5.68 -18.97
N SER A 221 8.28 -5.25 -17.74
CA SER A 221 9.19 -4.15 -17.46
C SER A 221 10.28 -4.59 -16.49
N PHE A 222 11.51 -4.13 -16.65
CA PHE A 222 12.59 -4.39 -15.68
C PHE A 222 12.30 -3.79 -14.30
N THR A 223 11.45 -2.76 -14.22
CA THR A 223 10.99 -2.15 -12.96
C THR A 223 9.74 -2.83 -12.38
N CYS A 224 9.15 -3.80 -13.08
CA CYS A 224 7.90 -4.43 -12.69
C CYS A 224 8.16 -5.61 -11.73
N SER A 225 7.68 -5.47 -10.48
CA SER A 225 7.84 -6.48 -9.42
C SER A 225 7.25 -7.84 -9.79
N HIS A 226 6.04 -7.86 -10.37
CA HIS A 226 5.38 -9.09 -10.86
C HIS A 226 6.11 -9.73 -12.05
N CYS A 227 6.78 -8.93 -12.87
CA CYS A 227 7.59 -9.42 -13.97
C CYS A 227 8.86 -10.10 -13.44
N GLN A 228 9.45 -9.55 -12.39
CA GLN A 228 10.56 -10.18 -11.70
C GLN A 228 10.12 -11.46 -10.98
N MET A 229 9.01 -11.45 -10.23
CA MET A 229 8.48 -12.65 -9.59
C MET A 229 8.15 -13.77 -10.59
N GLN A 230 7.63 -13.42 -11.77
CA GLN A 230 7.43 -14.37 -12.86
C GLN A 230 8.78 -14.97 -13.30
N LYS A 231 9.82 -14.16 -13.54
CA LYS A 231 11.16 -14.65 -13.91
C LYS A 231 11.78 -15.50 -12.81
N ASP A 232 11.64 -15.11 -11.55
CA ASP A 232 12.16 -15.84 -10.40
C ASP A 232 11.49 -17.21 -10.24
N SER A 233 10.20 -17.34 -10.59
CA SER A 233 9.53 -18.65 -10.62
C SER A 233 10.13 -19.61 -11.64
N PHE A 234 10.71 -19.11 -12.74
CA PHE A 234 11.45 -19.96 -13.68
C PHE A 234 12.88 -20.25 -13.19
N GLY A 235 13.51 -19.29 -12.51
CA GLY A 235 14.92 -19.35 -12.14
C GLY A 235 15.82 -18.77 -13.24
N LYS A 236 17.11 -18.59 -12.91
CA LYS A 236 18.09 -17.79 -13.67
C LYS A 236 18.29 -18.27 -15.11
N GLU A 237 18.42 -19.57 -15.31
CA GLU A 237 18.65 -20.21 -16.60
C GLU A 237 17.39 -20.18 -17.45
N ALA A 238 16.26 -20.64 -16.91
CA ALA A 238 15.00 -20.76 -17.64
C ALA A 238 14.41 -19.39 -18.02
N ALA A 239 14.57 -18.37 -17.17
CA ALA A 239 14.12 -17.00 -17.45
C ALA A 239 14.82 -16.33 -18.65
N ARG A 240 15.95 -16.88 -19.11
CA ARG A 240 16.69 -16.40 -20.30
C ARG A 240 16.29 -17.10 -21.59
N ILE A 241 15.43 -18.13 -21.52
CA ILE A 241 15.12 -18.99 -22.67
C ILE A 241 13.90 -18.46 -23.45
N PHE A 242 12.79 -18.17 -22.77
CA PHE A 242 11.55 -17.73 -23.41
C PHE A 242 11.65 -16.29 -23.93
N ASN A 243 10.73 -15.90 -24.82
CA ASN A 243 10.78 -14.58 -25.45
C ASN A 243 10.26 -13.50 -24.48
N TYR A 244 11.15 -12.70 -23.94
CA TYR A 244 10.82 -11.54 -23.10
C TYR A 244 10.89 -10.24 -23.91
N ILE A 245 9.83 -9.43 -23.86
CA ILE A 245 9.76 -8.12 -24.49
C ILE A 245 9.76 -7.05 -23.39
N GLU A 246 10.80 -6.23 -23.39
CA GLU A 246 11.00 -5.15 -22.44
C GLU A 246 10.21 -3.90 -22.89
N CYS A 247 9.12 -3.59 -22.18
CA CYS A 247 8.23 -2.50 -22.51
C CYS A 247 8.69 -1.14 -21.97
N ASN A 248 9.61 -1.10 -21.00
CA ASN A 248 10.10 0.17 -20.46
C ASN A 248 11.26 0.70 -21.33
N PRO A 249 11.17 1.91 -21.88
CA PRO A 249 12.22 2.50 -22.73
C PRO A 249 13.61 2.58 -22.08
N GLN A 250 13.67 2.63 -20.74
CA GLN A 250 14.92 2.67 -19.98
C GLN A 250 15.54 1.28 -19.76
N GLY A 251 14.84 0.22 -20.17
CA GLY A 251 15.30 -1.15 -20.02
C GLY A 251 16.34 -1.56 -21.07
N LYS A 252 17.11 -2.61 -20.75
CA LYS A 252 18.09 -3.16 -21.69
C LYS A 252 17.38 -3.83 -22.87
N ASN A 253 17.78 -3.47 -24.10
CA ASN A 253 17.16 -3.95 -25.34
C ASN A 253 15.63 -3.70 -25.37
N ALA A 254 15.20 -2.56 -24.84
CA ALA A 254 13.80 -2.16 -24.79
C ALA A 254 13.14 -2.14 -26.17
N ARG A 255 11.90 -2.63 -26.22
CA ARG A 255 11.02 -2.66 -27.39
C ARG A 255 9.61 -2.14 -27.05
N PRO A 256 9.49 -0.87 -26.61
CA PRO A 256 8.19 -0.27 -26.30
C PRO A 256 7.27 -0.21 -27.53
N ASP A 257 7.83 -0.15 -28.74
CA ASP A 257 7.13 -0.25 -30.02
C ASP A 257 6.27 -1.51 -30.11
N LEU A 258 6.84 -2.66 -29.72
CA LEU A 258 6.13 -3.94 -29.75
C LEU A 258 5.02 -4.01 -28.71
N CYS A 259 5.24 -3.40 -27.53
CA CYS A 259 4.23 -3.37 -26.47
C CYS A 259 3.04 -2.45 -26.84
N GLN A 260 3.31 -1.32 -27.48
CA GLN A 260 2.27 -0.40 -27.96
C GLN A 260 1.47 -1.03 -29.11
N ALA A 261 2.14 -1.67 -30.07
CA ALA A 261 1.50 -2.38 -31.17
C ALA A 261 0.61 -3.53 -30.66
N ALA A 262 1.07 -4.25 -29.63
CA ALA A 262 0.30 -5.30 -28.96
C ALA A 262 -0.77 -4.77 -27.98
N LYS A 263 -0.91 -3.45 -27.82
CA LYS A 263 -1.87 -2.78 -26.92
C LYS A 263 -1.81 -3.30 -25.48
N ILE A 264 -0.60 -3.50 -24.96
CA ILE A 264 -0.38 -3.99 -23.59
C ILE A 264 -0.83 -2.92 -22.59
N GLN A 265 -1.85 -3.24 -21.78
CA GLN A 265 -2.39 -2.33 -20.75
C GLN A 265 -1.72 -2.48 -19.38
N GLY A 266 -1.05 -3.61 -19.14
CA GLY A 266 -0.38 -3.90 -17.87
C GLY A 266 0.65 -5.01 -18.01
N THR A 267 1.64 -5.02 -17.13
CA THR A 267 2.73 -6.01 -17.11
C THR A 267 2.78 -6.78 -15.79
N PRO A 268 3.11 -8.09 -15.79
CA PRO A 268 3.42 -8.88 -16.97
C PRO A 268 2.15 -9.24 -17.75
N THR A 269 2.29 -9.40 -19.06
CA THR A 269 1.25 -9.99 -19.92
C THR A 269 1.88 -11.07 -20.78
N TRP A 270 1.25 -12.24 -20.82
CA TRP A 270 1.67 -13.35 -21.66
C TRP A 270 0.84 -13.39 -22.95
N GLU A 271 1.51 -13.47 -24.09
CA GLU A 271 0.89 -13.83 -25.37
C GLU A 271 1.22 -15.30 -25.65
N ILE A 272 0.20 -16.15 -25.70
CA ILE A 272 0.34 -17.59 -25.94
C ILE A 272 -0.74 -17.99 -26.94
N ASN A 273 -0.33 -18.59 -28.07
CA ASN A 273 -1.24 -19.01 -29.14
C ASN A 273 -2.19 -17.88 -29.62
N GLY A 274 -1.66 -16.65 -29.72
CA GLY A 274 -2.42 -15.47 -30.16
C GLY A 274 -3.41 -14.89 -29.13
N LYS A 275 -3.49 -15.46 -27.92
CA LYS A 275 -4.30 -14.94 -26.82
C LYS A 275 -3.44 -14.23 -25.78
N PHE A 276 -3.97 -13.16 -25.21
CA PHE A 276 -3.30 -12.35 -24.18
C PHE A 276 -3.83 -12.69 -22.79
N TYR A 277 -2.92 -12.96 -21.86
CA TYR A 277 -3.20 -13.30 -20.48
C TYR A 277 -2.48 -12.31 -19.56
N GLN A 278 -3.22 -11.40 -18.96
CA GLN A 278 -2.67 -10.40 -18.05
C GLN A 278 -2.32 -11.00 -16.69
N GLY A 279 -1.33 -10.39 -16.04
CA GLY A 279 -0.84 -10.73 -14.72
C GLY A 279 0.15 -11.90 -14.71
N GLN A 280 0.73 -12.12 -13.54
CA GLN A 280 1.60 -13.27 -13.29
C GLN A 280 0.78 -14.57 -13.43
N LYS A 281 1.43 -15.62 -13.96
CA LYS A 281 0.88 -16.97 -14.08
C LYS A 281 1.80 -17.96 -13.39
N SER A 282 1.20 -18.93 -12.71
CA SER A 282 1.97 -20.07 -12.20
C SER A 282 2.56 -20.88 -13.35
N LEU A 283 3.65 -21.59 -13.09
CA LEU A 283 4.26 -22.47 -14.10
C LEU A 283 3.31 -23.56 -14.60
N LYS A 284 2.39 -24.03 -13.74
CA LYS A 284 1.34 -24.99 -14.12
C LYS A 284 0.34 -24.36 -15.08
N GLU A 285 -0.12 -23.15 -14.80
CA GLU A 285 -1.01 -22.43 -15.74
C GLU A 285 -0.31 -22.16 -17.07
N LEU A 286 0.96 -21.74 -17.06
CA LEU A 286 1.71 -21.54 -18.30
C LEU A 286 1.89 -22.85 -19.08
N ALA A 287 2.08 -23.97 -18.39
CA ALA A 287 2.09 -25.29 -19.01
C ALA A 287 0.74 -25.63 -19.68
N ASP A 288 -0.38 -25.37 -18.99
CA ASP A 288 -1.72 -25.62 -19.53
C ASP A 288 -2.03 -24.72 -20.74
N LEU A 289 -1.79 -23.41 -20.61
CA LEU A 289 -2.05 -22.43 -21.66
C LEU A 289 -1.22 -22.66 -22.93
N SER A 290 0.00 -23.20 -22.77
CA SER A 290 0.92 -23.50 -23.88
C SER A 290 0.80 -24.94 -24.42
N GLY A 291 -0.05 -25.78 -23.83
CA GLY A 291 -0.19 -27.19 -24.22
C GLY A 291 1.03 -28.05 -23.90
N TYR A 292 1.82 -27.68 -22.88
CA TYR A 292 3.01 -28.42 -22.47
C TYR A 292 2.66 -29.77 -21.83
N GLN A 293 3.30 -30.83 -22.34
CA GLN A 293 3.09 -32.23 -21.94
C GLN A 293 4.27 -32.86 -21.17
N GLY A 294 5.34 -32.09 -20.91
CA GLY A 294 6.51 -32.58 -20.18
C GLY A 294 6.32 -32.59 -18.66
N SER A 295 7.39 -32.90 -17.93
CA SER A 295 7.37 -32.92 -16.45
C SER A 295 6.90 -31.58 -15.86
N ARG A 296 5.98 -31.66 -14.89
CA ARG A 296 5.41 -30.52 -14.16
C ARG A 296 5.86 -30.45 -12.70
N GLU A 297 6.91 -31.19 -12.37
CA GLU A 297 7.58 -31.16 -11.07
C GLU A 297 8.44 -29.89 -11.00
N PHE A 298 7.78 -28.75 -10.80
CA PHE A 298 8.44 -27.46 -10.64
C PHE A 298 8.87 -27.28 -9.19
N GLN A 299 10.17 -27.09 -8.98
CA GLN A 299 10.77 -26.86 -7.67
C GLN A 299 10.62 -25.40 -7.22
N ASN A 300 10.58 -24.48 -8.18
CA ASN A 300 10.41 -23.05 -7.93
C ASN A 300 8.92 -22.73 -7.92
N LEU A 301 8.23 -23.20 -6.88
CA LEU A 301 6.80 -22.97 -6.73
C LEU A 301 6.53 -21.48 -6.54
N SER A 302 6.02 -20.82 -7.58
CA SER A 302 5.25 -19.59 -7.44
C SER A 302 4.00 -19.95 -6.64
N ASN A 303 4.07 -19.86 -5.32
CA ASN A 303 2.96 -20.20 -4.44
C ASN A 303 1.77 -19.26 -4.75
N PRO A 304 0.63 -19.74 -5.27
CA PRO A 304 -0.56 -18.91 -5.44
C PRO A 304 -1.39 -18.85 -4.14
N LYS A 305 -0.88 -19.38 -3.02
CA LYS A 305 -1.57 -19.43 -1.74
C LYS A 305 -0.75 -18.76 -0.63
N ARG A 306 -0.85 -17.44 -0.55
CA ARG A 306 -1.01 -16.69 0.71
C ARG A 306 -1.35 -15.25 0.42
#